data_AF-A0A8D5JPS9-F1
#
_entry.id   AF-A0A8D5JPS9-F1
#
_cell.length_a   1.000
_cell.length_b   1.000
_cell.length_c   1.000
_cell.angle_alpha   90.00
_cell.angle_beta   90.00
_cell.angle_gamma   90.00
#
_symmetry.space_group_name_H-M   'P 1'
#
loop_
_entity.id
_entity.type
_entity.pdbx_description
1 polymer ?
#
loop_
_entity_poly.entity_id
_entity_poly.type
_entity_poly.pdbx_seq_one_letter_code
_entity_poly.pdbx_strand_id
1 'polypeptide(L)'
;MRTDQDISTKKTYWRAHIGGWRKSGLSQKKYCQRRNIALATFCYWKRKLETQTQDVRFHPLTVPAPSAAPPTESRATGNLILEYNDFRLEICPGFSPSDLKAVICVLEQTR
;
A
#
# COMPACT_ATOMS: atom_id res chain seq x y z
N MET A 1 -8.34 -25.44 -16.59
CA MET A 1 -6.96 -25.19 -17.09
C MET A 1 -7.04 -24.61 -18.51
N ARG A 2 -7.05 -23.29 -18.71
CA ARG A 2 -7.07 -22.65 -20.06
C ARG A 2 -6.70 -21.15 -20.11
N THR A 3 -6.11 -20.59 -19.05
CA THR A 3 -5.88 -19.13 -18.93
C THR A 3 -4.44 -18.69 -19.20
N ASP A 4 -3.45 -19.57 -19.17
CA ASP A 4 -2.04 -19.17 -19.34
C ASP A 4 -1.67 -18.90 -20.82
N GLN A 5 -2.23 -19.71 -21.73
CA GLN A 5 -1.91 -19.66 -23.16
C GLN A 5 -2.42 -18.38 -23.84
N ASP A 6 -3.60 -17.89 -23.44
CA ASP A 6 -4.17 -16.62 -23.93
C ASP A 6 -3.32 -15.41 -23.50
N ILE A 7 -2.83 -15.42 -22.26
CA ILE A 7 -2.00 -14.35 -21.70
C ILE A 7 -0.68 -14.24 -22.46
N SER A 8 -0.07 -15.37 -22.82
CA SER A 8 1.18 -15.39 -23.59
C SER A 8 0.99 -14.82 -25.00
N THR A 9 -0.04 -15.26 -25.73
CA THR A 9 -0.35 -14.77 -27.08
C THR A 9 -0.62 -13.27 -27.09
N LYS A 10 -1.40 -12.79 -26.12
CA LYS A 10 -1.72 -11.37 -25.98
C LYS A 10 -0.47 -10.54 -25.67
N LYS A 11 0.41 -11.02 -24.79
CA LYS A 11 1.71 -10.36 -24.49
C LYS A 11 2.55 -10.19 -25.76
N THR A 12 2.65 -11.23 -26.59
CA THR A 12 3.43 -11.18 -27.83
C THR A 12 2.87 -10.18 -28.83
N TYR A 13 1.55 -10.15 -29.01
CA TYR A 13 0.86 -9.15 -29.84
C TYR A 13 1.18 -7.71 -29.41
N TRP A 14 1.08 -7.42 -28.11
CA TRP A 14 1.37 -6.07 -27.61
C TRP A 14 2.85 -5.70 -27.67
N ARG A 15 3.75 -6.68 -27.50
CA ARG A 15 5.19 -6.47 -27.70
C ARG A 15 5.51 -6.05 -29.13
N ALA A 16 4.89 -6.68 -30.13
CA ALA A 16 5.04 -6.32 -31.52
C ALA A 16 4.56 -4.88 -31.81
N HIS A 17 3.40 -4.50 -31.25
CA HIS A 17 2.89 -3.13 -31.38
C HIS A 17 3.77 -2.08 -30.73
N ILE A 18 4.29 -2.34 -29.52
CA ILE A 18 5.21 -1.42 -28.84
C ILE A 18 6.53 -1.28 -29.63
N GLY A 19 7.05 -2.38 -30.18
CA GLY A 19 8.23 -2.35 -31.06
C GLY A 19 7.97 -1.55 -32.34
N GLY A 20 6.82 -1.77 -32.99
CA GLY A 20 6.41 -1.01 -34.17
C GLY A 20 6.19 0.47 -33.88
N TRP A 21 5.64 0.81 -32.71
CA TRP A 21 5.50 2.19 -32.25
C TRP A 21 6.87 2.85 -32.06
N ARG A 22 7.79 2.21 -31.33
CA ARG A 22 9.15 2.72 -31.10
C ARG A 22 9.92 2.95 -32.41
N LYS A 23 9.81 2.03 -33.37
CA LYS A 23 10.42 2.19 -34.71
C LYS A 23 9.78 3.31 -35.54
N SER A 24 8.49 3.59 -35.33
CA SER A 24 7.78 4.60 -36.12
C SER A 24 8.14 6.04 -35.77
N GLY A 25 8.73 6.29 -34.58
CA GLY A 25 9.02 7.65 -34.09
C GLY A 25 7.77 8.52 -33.86
N LEU A 26 6.56 7.97 -33.99
CA LEU A 26 5.31 8.69 -33.81
C LEU A 26 4.96 8.83 -32.33
N SER A 27 4.20 9.87 -31.98
CA SER A 27 3.53 9.91 -30.67
C SER A 27 2.58 8.71 -30.50
N GLN A 28 2.38 8.24 -29.26
CA GLN A 28 1.51 7.11 -28.94
C GLN A 28 0.09 7.29 -29.52
N LYS A 29 -0.47 8.51 -29.39
CA LYS A 29 -1.80 8.86 -29.93
C LYS A 29 -1.87 8.67 -31.44
N LYS A 30 -0.89 9.19 -32.20
CA LYS A 30 -0.85 9.07 -33.67
C LYS A 30 -0.68 7.61 -34.11
N TYR A 31 0.14 6.83 -33.40
CA TYR A 31 0.30 5.40 -33.69
C TYR A 31 -0.99 4.62 -33.43
N CYS A 32 -1.63 4.86 -32.29
CA CYS A 32 -2.90 4.23 -31.92
C CYS A 32 -4.02 4.57 -32.92
N GLN A 33 -4.10 5.83 -33.38
CA GLN A 33 -5.06 6.25 -34.41
C GLN A 33 -4.83 5.52 -35.75
N ARG A 34 -3.58 5.42 -36.22
CA ARG A 34 -3.26 4.76 -37.51
C ARG A 34 -3.51 3.26 -37.50
N ARG A 35 -3.31 2.61 -36.35
CA ARG A 35 -3.48 1.15 -36.18
C ARG A 35 -4.86 0.77 -35.62
N ASN A 36 -5.75 1.74 -35.43
CA ASN A 36 -7.08 1.56 -34.84
C ASN A 36 -7.04 0.86 -33.46
N ILE A 37 -6.09 1.26 -32.62
CA ILE A 37 -5.89 0.70 -31.28
C ILE A 37 -6.40 1.70 -30.25
N ALA A 38 -7.10 1.21 -29.23
CA ALA A 38 -7.48 2.03 -28.08
C ALA A 38 -6.24 2.50 -27.30
N LEU A 39 -6.08 3.81 -27.15
CA LEU A 39 -4.93 4.43 -26.47
C LEU A 39 -4.79 3.92 -25.02
N ALA A 40 -5.90 3.83 -24.29
CA ALA A 40 -5.90 3.34 -22.90
C ALA A 40 -5.35 1.92 -22.80
N THR A 41 -5.77 1.03 -23.71
CA THR A 41 -5.30 -0.36 -23.77
C THR A 41 -3.82 -0.42 -24.12
N PHE A 42 -3.37 0.38 -25.09
CA PHE A 42 -1.95 0.48 -25.43
C PHE A 42 -1.11 0.95 -24.24
N CYS A 43 -1.53 2.00 -23.53
CA CYS A 43 -0.84 2.50 -22.34
C CYS A 43 -0.78 1.44 -21.23
N TYR A 44 -1.88 0.72 -20.99
CA TYR A 44 -1.92 -0.37 -20.02
C TYR A 44 -0.89 -1.46 -20.35
N TRP A 45 -0.86 -1.95 -21.60
CA TRP A 45 0.06 -3.00 -22.01
C TRP A 45 1.51 -2.54 -22.07
N LYS A 46 1.77 -1.29 -22.48
CA LYS A 46 3.10 -0.68 -22.41
C LYS A 46 3.64 -0.71 -20.98
N ARG A 47 2.87 -0.18 -20.02
CA ARG A 47 3.26 -0.19 -18.60
C ARG A 47 3.46 -1.62 -18.09
N LYS A 48 2.50 -2.51 -18.36
CA LYS A 48 2.57 -3.91 -17.91
C LYS A 48 3.80 -4.65 -18.44
N LEU A 49 4.21 -4.39 -19.68
CA LEU A 49 5.39 -5.01 -20.28
C LEU A 49 6.71 -4.34 -19.82
N GLU A 50 6.70 -3.03 -19.55
CA GLU A 50 7.87 -2.31 -19.02
C GLU A 50 8.14 -2.66 -17.54
N THR A 51 7.09 -2.82 -16.72
CA THR A 51 7.23 -3.24 -15.30
C THR A 51 7.74 -4.66 -15.16
N GLN A 52 7.51 -5.56 -16.12
CA GLN A 52 8.11 -6.90 -16.11
C GLN A 52 9.63 -6.89 -16.34
N THR A 53 10.17 -5.81 -16.91
CA THR A 53 11.61 -5.64 -17.14
C THR A 53 12.29 -4.86 -16.01
N GLN A 54 11.54 -4.08 -15.23
CA GLN A 54 12.09 -3.42 -14.05
C GLN A 54 12.19 -4.43 -12.90
N ASP A 55 13.40 -4.92 -12.70
CA ASP A 55 13.87 -5.43 -11.42
C ASP A 55 13.60 -4.34 -10.38
N VAL A 56 12.53 -4.51 -9.60
CA VAL A 56 12.16 -3.55 -8.56
C VAL A 56 13.20 -3.69 -7.45
N ARG A 57 14.27 -2.90 -7.55
CA ARG A 57 15.33 -2.89 -6.55
C ARG A 57 14.86 -2.09 -5.35
N PHE A 58 14.54 -2.81 -4.29
CA PHE A 58 14.41 -2.22 -2.97
C PHE A 58 15.75 -1.58 -2.59
N HIS A 59 15.81 -0.25 -2.62
CA HIS A 59 16.92 0.46 -2.04
C HIS A 59 16.65 0.56 -0.54
N PRO A 60 17.50 -0.02 0.32
CA PRO A 60 17.38 0.19 1.75
C PRO A 60 17.58 1.68 2.00
N LEU A 61 16.50 2.37 2.36
CA LEU A 61 16.59 3.71 2.91
C LEU A 61 17.07 3.55 4.33
N THR A 62 18.36 3.81 4.56
CA THR A 62 18.89 3.97 5.91
C THR A 62 18.27 5.24 6.48
N VAL A 63 17.16 5.09 7.18
CA VAL A 63 16.63 6.14 8.03
C VAL A 63 17.70 6.36 9.11
N PRO A 64 18.29 7.56 9.25
CA PRO A 64 19.21 7.81 10.33
C PRO A 64 18.51 7.46 11.64
N ALA A 65 19.10 6.52 12.38
CA ALA A 65 18.58 6.13 13.68
C ALA A 65 18.40 7.42 14.50
N PRO A 66 17.24 7.64 15.13
CA PRO A 66 17.13 8.71 16.11
C PRO A 66 18.27 8.49 17.11
N SER A 67 19.11 9.52 17.23
CA SER A 67 20.25 9.56 18.14
C SER A 67 19.83 8.94 19.45
N ALA A 68 20.59 7.92 19.88
CA ALA A 68 20.34 7.19 21.12
C ALA A 68 20.39 8.15 22.30
N ALA A 69 19.24 8.74 22.63
CA ALA A 69 18.90 9.01 24.01
C ALA A 69 18.90 7.65 24.74
N PRO A 70 19.29 7.62 26.04
CA PRO A 70 19.29 6.39 26.84
C PRO A 70 17.94 5.67 26.70
N PRO A 71 17.90 4.33 26.87
CA PRO A 71 16.66 3.56 26.77
C PRO A 71 15.68 4.06 27.82
N THR A 72 14.89 5.06 27.45
CA THR A 72 13.66 5.39 28.14
C THR A 72 12.73 4.31 27.67
N GLU A 73 12.56 3.33 28.54
CA GLU A 73 11.52 2.31 28.49
C GLU A 73 10.36 2.81 27.66
N SER A 74 10.15 2.17 26.50
CA SER A 74 9.00 2.40 25.65
C SER A 74 7.77 1.93 26.43
N ARG A 75 7.32 2.78 27.35
CA ARG A 75 6.00 2.72 27.95
C ARG A 75 5.07 3.10 26.82
N ALA A 76 4.36 2.09 26.31
CA ALA A 76 3.41 2.18 25.23
C ALA A 76 2.63 3.50 25.32
N THR A 77 2.93 4.45 24.43
CA THR A 77 2.25 5.74 24.31
C THR A 77 0.96 5.59 23.51
N GLY A 78 0.19 4.55 23.84
CA GLY A 78 -1.13 4.33 23.28
C GLY A 78 -2.16 4.64 24.34
N ASN A 79 -3.04 5.61 24.06
CA ASN A 79 -4.24 5.79 24.87
C ASN A 79 -5.16 4.61 24.55
N LEU A 80 -5.50 3.81 25.56
CA LEU A 80 -6.47 2.73 25.39
C LEU A 80 -7.86 3.33 25.57
N ILE A 81 -8.67 3.30 24.51
CA ILE A 81 -10.05 3.77 24.54
C ILE A 81 -10.95 2.55 24.66
N LEU A 82 -11.73 2.49 25.74
CA LEU A 82 -12.74 1.48 26.00
C LEU A 82 -14.11 2.14 25.97
N GLU A 83 -15.02 1.62 25.14
CA GLU A 83 -16.42 2.04 25.14
C GLU A 83 -17.25 0.95 25.84
N TYR A 84 -17.92 1.33 26.93
CA TYR A 84 -18.79 0.46 27.71
C TYR A 84 -20.13 1.16 27.96
N ASN A 85 -21.19 0.69 27.28
CA ASN A 85 -22.51 1.34 27.24
C ASN A 85 -22.40 2.83 26.83
N ASP A 86 -22.92 3.74 27.66
CA ASP A 86 -22.85 5.20 27.46
C ASP A 86 -21.54 5.83 27.97
N PHE A 87 -20.60 5.04 28.48
CA PHE A 87 -19.35 5.54 29.04
C PHE A 87 -18.16 5.27 28.11
N ARG A 88 -17.37 6.31 27.85
CA ARG A 88 -16.11 6.24 27.12
C ARG A 88 -14.96 6.48 28.07
N LEU A 89 -14.13 5.47 28.28
CA LEU A 89 -12.95 5.54 29.13
C LEU A 89 -11.71 5.72 28.26
N GLU A 90 -10.95 6.79 28.52
CA GLU A 90 -9.64 7.03 27.91
C GLU A 90 -8.56 6.78 28.95
N ILE A 91 -7.76 5.74 28.74
CA ILE A 91 -6.67 5.37 29.65
C ILE A 91 -5.36 5.86 29.04
N CYS A 92 -4.82 6.95 29.60
CA CYS A 92 -3.53 7.50 29.20
C CYS A 92 -2.37 6.61 29.68
N PRO A 93 -1.24 6.61 28.94
CA PRO A 93 -0.01 5.95 29.39
C PRO A 93 0.50 6.63 30.67
N GLY A 94 0.55 5.87 31.77
CA GLY A 94 0.84 6.40 33.11
C GLY A 94 -0.36 6.37 34.07
N PHE A 95 -1.51 5.89 33.62
CA PHE A 95 -2.66 5.63 34.48
C PHE A 95 -2.33 4.56 35.52
N SER A 96 -2.61 4.84 36.79
CA SER A 96 -2.30 3.92 37.88
C SER A 96 -3.24 2.71 37.83
N PRO A 97 -2.73 1.48 37.96
CA PRO A 97 -3.58 0.28 38.07
C PRO A 97 -4.59 0.36 39.22
N SER A 98 -4.24 1.10 40.29
CA SER A 98 -5.10 1.34 41.45
C SER A 98 -6.34 2.15 41.08
N ASP A 99 -6.17 3.18 40.24
CA ASP A 99 -7.25 4.05 39.79
C ASP A 99 -8.16 3.30 38.80
N LEU A 100 -7.58 2.46 37.93
CA LEU A 100 -8.35 1.59 37.05
C LEU A 100 -9.23 0.62 37.82
N LYS A 101 -8.67 0.01 38.87
CA LYS A 101 -9.43 -0.90 39.73
C LYS A 101 -10.58 -0.17 40.44
N ALA A 102 -10.37 1.06 40.90
CA ALA A 102 -11.42 1.85 41.51
C ALA A 102 -12.54 2.18 40.51
N VAL A 103 -12.20 2.58 39.28
CA VAL A 103 -13.17 2.89 38.23
C VAL A 103 -13.97 1.65 37.84
N ILE A 104 -13.32 0.49 37.64
CA ILE A 104 -14.01 -0.77 37.35
C ILE A 104 -14.96 -1.14 38.50
N CYS A 105 -14.52 -0.99 39.76
CA CYS A 105 -15.34 -1.33 40.92
C CYS A 105 -16.62 -0.47 41.04
N VAL A 106 -16.53 0.83 40.70
CA VAL A 106 -17.71 1.72 40.65
C VAL A 106 -18.66 1.37 39.51
N LEU A 107 -18.12 1.03 38.32
CA LEU A 107 -18.93 0.60 37.18
C LEU A 107 -19.67 -0.72 37.46
N GLU A 108 -19.06 -1.64 38.21
CA GLU A 108 -19.71 -2.89 38.62
C GLU A 108 -20.80 -2.69 39.70
N GLN A 109 -20.67 -1.67 40.56
CA GLN A 109 -21.64 -1.36 41.62
C GLN A 109 -22.84 -0.54 41.15
N THR A 110 -22.81 0.02 39.94
CA THR A 110 -23.94 0.75 39.34
C THR A 110 -24.91 -0.19 38.62
N ARG A 111 -24.86 -1.50 38.94
CA ARG A 111 -25.76 -2.54 38.43
C ARG A 111 -26.89 -2.84 39.41
#